data_AF-A0A060C7R9-F1
#
_entry.id   AF-A0A060C7R9-F1
#
_cell.length_a   1.000
_cell.length_b   1.000
_cell.length_c   1.000
_cell.angle_alpha   90.00
_cell.angle_beta   90.00
_cell.angle_gamma   90.00
#
_symmetry.space_group_name_H-M   'P 1'
#
loop_
_entity.id
_entity.type
_entity.pdbx_description
1 polymer ?
#
loop_
_entity_poly.entity_id
_entity_poly.type
_entity_poly.pdbx_seq_one_letter_code
_entity_poly.pdbx_strand_id
1 'polypeptide(L)'
;NINLACSFDTLMAYKIARQTAKEMRAMNMHWTFNPNVEVARDARWGRVGETYGEDSYLVTLMGVQSVKGYQGNLDSDTDVLACIKHFVGGSEPINGTNGSPADLSERTLREVFFPPF
;
A
#
# COMPACT_ATOMS: atom_id res chain seq x y z
N ASN A 1 -3.37 0.15 7.89
CA ASN A 1 -2.74 -1.02 7.22
C ASN A 1 -1.83 -1.81 8.12
N ILE A 2 -1.02 -1.19 8.98
CA ILE A 2 -0.05 -1.93 9.81
C ILE A 2 -0.70 -3.01 10.70
N ASN A 3 -1.84 -2.71 11.33
CA ASN A 3 -2.57 -3.69 12.14
C ASN A 3 -3.12 -4.86 11.30
N LEU A 4 -3.50 -4.60 10.04
CA LEU A 4 -3.91 -5.65 9.12
C LEU A 4 -2.71 -6.52 8.73
N ALA A 5 -1.53 -5.93 8.53
CA ALA A 5 -0.31 -6.70 8.26
C ALA A 5 0.04 -7.66 9.40
N CYS A 6 -0.19 -7.26 10.66
CA CYS A 6 0.03 -8.12 11.82
C CYS A 6 -0.83 -9.40 11.84
N SER A 7 -1.88 -9.51 11.00
CA SER A 7 -2.65 -10.76 10.88
C SER A 7 -1.97 -11.78 9.96
N PHE A 8 -1.06 -11.35 9.09
CA PHE A 8 -0.47 -12.16 8.00
C PHE A 8 -1.53 -12.79 7.06
N ASP A 9 -2.79 -12.36 7.14
CA ASP A 9 -3.88 -12.84 6.30
C ASP A 9 -4.03 -11.94 5.06
N THR A 10 -3.36 -12.35 3.99
CA THR A 10 -3.41 -11.63 2.71
C THR A 10 -4.80 -11.66 2.06
N LEU A 11 -5.61 -12.68 2.33
CA LEU A 11 -6.99 -12.75 1.84
C LEU A 11 -7.89 -11.78 2.61
N MET A 12 -7.58 -11.44 3.85
CA MET A 12 -8.27 -10.37 4.57
C MET A 12 -8.08 -9.02 3.89
N ALA A 13 -6.87 -8.72 3.39
CA ALA A 13 -6.63 -7.49 2.61
C ALA A 13 -7.49 -7.42 1.34
N TYR A 14 -7.61 -8.54 0.62
CA TYR A 14 -8.52 -8.65 -0.52
C TYR A 14 -9.98 -8.38 -0.11
N LYS A 15 -10.46 -9.02 0.95
CA LYS A 15 -11.86 -8.89 1.41
C LYS A 15 -12.20 -7.46 1.81
N ILE A 16 -11.30 -6.80 2.55
CA ILE A 16 -11.45 -5.40 2.95
C ILE A 16 -11.52 -4.51 1.70
N ALA A 17 -10.54 -4.62 0.79
CA ALA A 17 -10.54 -3.83 -0.44
C ALA A 17 -11.78 -4.08 -1.30
N ARG A 18 -12.25 -5.33 -1.39
CA ARG A 18 -13.47 -5.70 -2.12
C ARG A 18 -14.72 -5.06 -1.54
N GLN A 19 -14.83 -5.02 -0.21
CA GLN A 19 -15.95 -4.38 0.47
C GLN A 19 -15.89 -2.85 0.31
N THR A 20 -14.71 -2.26 0.49
CA THR A 20 -14.50 -0.82 0.26
C THR A 20 -14.87 -0.42 -1.17
N ALA A 21 -14.52 -1.22 -2.19
CA ALA A 21 -14.87 -0.94 -3.57
C ALA A 21 -16.38 -0.87 -3.80
N LYS A 22 -17.14 -1.81 -3.19
CA LYS A 22 -18.62 -1.80 -3.26
C LYS A 22 -19.21 -0.54 -2.63
N GLU A 23 -18.70 -0.14 -1.48
CA GLU A 23 -19.14 1.08 -0.78
C GLU A 23 -18.78 2.35 -1.55
N MET A 24 -17.60 2.40 -2.15
CA MET A 24 -17.19 3.49 -3.05
C MET A 24 -18.11 3.60 -4.27
N ARG A 25 -18.43 2.48 -4.92
CA ARG A 25 -19.33 2.46 -6.08
C ARG A 25 -20.75 2.84 -5.73
N ALA A 26 -21.24 2.48 -4.54
CA ALA A 26 -22.51 2.96 -4.02
C ALA A 26 -22.56 4.50 -3.87
N MET A 27 -21.40 5.13 -3.71
CA MET A 27 -21.23 6.59 -3.64
C MET A 27 -20.77 7.22 -4.97
N ASN A 28 -20.84 6.47 -6.09
CA ASN A 28 -20.39 6.90 -7.42
C ASN A 28 -18.90 7.31 -7.48
N MET A 29 -18.05 6.69 -6.63
CA MET A 29 -16.60 6.86 -6.67
C MET A 29 -15.96 5.73 -7.47
N HIS A 30 -15.06 6.08 -8.40
CA HIS A 30 -14.49 5.14 -9.37
C HIS A 30 -12.99 4.91 -9.20
N TRP A 31 -12.33 5.66 -8.32
CA TRP A 31 -10.87 5.62 -8.15
C TRP A 31 -10.49 5.80 -6.68
N THR A 32 -9.68 4.89 -6.16
CA THR A 32 -9.13 4.96 -4.80
C THR A 32 -7.64 5.28 -4.81
N PHE A 33 -7.20 6.08 -3.84
CA PHE A 33 -5.78 6.33 -3.57
C PHE A 33 -5.24 5.31 -2.56
N ASN A 34 -5.34 4.03 -2.90
CA ASN A 34 -4.94 2.89 -2.07
C ASN A 34 -4.51 1.73 -2.97
N PRO A 35 -3.56 0.86 -2.56
CA PRO A 35 -2.84 0.82 -1.27
C PRO A 35 -1.58 1.69 -1.19
N ASN A 36 -1.19 2.05 0.04
CA ASN A 36 0.18 2.48 0.33
C ASN A 36 1.05 1.23 0.56
N VAL A 37 2.09 1.07 -0.28
CA VAL A 37 2.99 -0.10 -0.31
C VAL A 37 4.45 0.29 -0.08
N GLU A 38 4.71 1.45 0.50
CA GLU A 38 6.07 1.84 0.89
C GLU A 38 6.60 0.96 2.03
N VAL A 39 7.84 0.51 1.96
CA VAL A 39 8.45 -0.28 3.05
C VAL A 39 8.88 0.66 4.19
N ALA A 40 8.32 0.50 5.40
CA ALA A 40 8.67 1.34 6.54
C ALA A 40 9.98 0.88 7.21
N ARG A 41 10.96 1.78 7.31
CA ARG A 41 12.24 1.50 8.00
C ARG A 41 12.56 2.44 9.16
N ASP A 42 11.73 3.45 9.38
CA ASP A 42 11.85 4.36 10.51
C ASP A 42 10.49 4.50 11.21
N ALA A 43 10.39 3.97 12.43
CA ALA A 43 9.16 4.01 13.22
C ALA A 43 8.74 5.44 13.64
N ARG A 44 9.63 6.44 13.54
CA ARG A 44 9.31 7.86 13.77
C ARG A 44 8.46 8.44 12.64
N TRP A 45 8.47 7.84 11.46
CA TRP A 45 7.69 8.31 10.31
C TRP A 45 6.19 8.19 10.58
N GLY A 46 5.50 9.34 10.61
CA GLY A 46 4.09 9.41 11.00
C GLY A 46 3.11 8.64 10.11
N ARG A 47 3.55 8.13 8.95
CA ARG A 47 2.74 7.35 8.02
C ARG A 47 2.96 5.84 8.09
N VAL A 48 3.73 5.34 9.06
CA VAL A 48 3.95 3.90 9.27
C VAL A 48 2.62 3.12 9.37
N GLY A 49 1.58 3.72 9.95
CA GLY A 49 0.25 3.11 10.05
C GLY A 49 -0.46 2.87 8.70
N GLU A 50 -0.04 3.56 7.65
CA GLU A 50 -0.62 3.51 6.31
C GLU A 50 -0.06 2.38 5.44
N THR A 51 1.13 1.88 5.73
CA THR A 51 1.74 0.75 5.01
C THR A 51 1.54 -0.58 5.75
N TYR A 52 2.02 -1.67 5.17
CA TYR A 52 1.99 -3.03 5.70
C TYR A 52 3.26 -3.41 6.48
N GLY A 53 4.18 -2.48 6.73
CA GLY A 53 5.33 -2.68 7.63
C GLY A 53 6.69 -2.63 6.91
N GLU A 54 7.66 -3.35 7.47
CA GLU A 54 9.08 -3.25 7.12
C GLU A 54 9.61 -4.34 6.19
N ASP A 55 8.82 -5.40 5.95
CA ASP A 55 9.21 -6.53 5.12
C ASP A 55 8.67 -6.38 3.69
N SER A 56 9.55 -6.28 2.71
CA SER A 56 9.18 -6.11 1.30
C SER A 56 8.27 -7.24 0.81
N TYR A 57 8.50 -8.49 1.21
CA TYR A 57 7.71 -9.62 0.75
C TYR A 57 6.25 -9.56 1.23
N LEU A 58 6.04 -9.34 2.54
CA LEU A 58 4.70 -9.19 3.10
C LEU A 58 3.97 -7.97 2.53
N VAL A 59 4.67 -6.83 2.39
CA VAL A 59 4.09 -5.61 1.81
C VAL A 59 3.65 -5.87 0.36
N THR A 60 4.46 -6.56 -0.46
CA THR A 60 4.08 -6.97 -1.82
C THR A 60 2.82 -7.83 -1.81
N LEU A 61 2.75 -8.88 -0.98
CA LEU A 61 1.59 -9.77 -0.96
C LEU A 61 0.31 -9.06 -0.54
N MET A 62 0.37 -8.20 0.48
CA MET A 62 -0.75 -7.39 0.94
C MET A 62 -1.20 -6.37 -0.12
N GLY A 63 -0.24 -5.71 -0.78
CA GLY A 63 -0.48 -4.78 -1.87
C GLY A 63 -1.20 -5.43 -3.04
N VAL A 64 -0.70 -6.58 -3.53
CA VAL A 64 -1.29 -7.35 -4.62
C VAL A 64 -2.74 -7.73 -4.31
N GLN A 65 -3.02 -8.23 -3.11
CA GLN A 65 -4.39 -8.62 -2.73
C GLN A 65 -5.33 -7.41 -2.60
N SER A 66 -4.82 -6.28 -2.10
CA SER A 66 -5.59 -5.03 -2.04
C SER A 66 -5.99 -4.55 -3.44
N VAL A 67 -5.04 -4.50 -4.38
CA VAL A 67 -5.30 -4.10 -5.77
C VAL A 67 -6.32 -5.04 -6.43
N LYS A 68 -6.17 -6.36 -6.26
CA LYS A 68 -7.14 -7.35 -6.75
C LYS A 68 -8.54 -7.15 -6.15
N GLY A 69 -8.61 -6.81 -4.87
CA GLY A 69 -9.87 -6.56 -4.17
C GLY A 69 -10.60 -5.33 -4.72
N TYR A 70 -9.88 -4.22 -4.97
CA TYR A 70 -10.48 -3.02 -5.57
C TYR A 70 -10.88 -3.22 -7.02
N GLN A 71 -9.96 -3.74 -7.83
CA GLN A 71 -10.09 -3.68 -9.28
C GLN A 71 -10.86 -4.84 -9.87
N GLY A 72 -10.86 -6.03 -9.25
CA GLY A 72 -11.38 -7.22 -9.93
C GLY A 72 -10.72 -7.38 -11.31
N ASN A 73 -11.54 -7.46 -12.35
CA ASN A 73 -11.09 -7.37 -13.76
C ASN A 73 -11.43 -6.02 -14.41
N LEU A 74 -11.95 -5.05 -13.63
CA LEU A 74 -12.46 -3.76 -14.09
C LEU A 74 -13.63 -3.89 -15.10
N ASP A 75 -14.43 -4.94 -14.94
CA ASP A 75 -15.57 -5.28 -15.80
C ASP A 75 -16.91 -5.32 -15.04
N SER A 76 -16.90 -5.07 -13.73
CA SER A 76 -18.09 -4.96 -12.88
C SER A 76 -18.42 -3.53 -12.48
N ASP A 77 -19.70 -3.27 -12.26
CA ASP A 77 -20.22 -2.05 -11.63
C ASP A 77 -19.78 -1.84 -10.18
N THR A 78 -19.17 -2.86 -9.55
CA THR A 78 -18.60 -2.79 -8.20
C THR A 78 -17.08 -2.53 -8.20
N ASP A 79 -16.42 -2.53 -9.36
CA ASP A 79 -14.98 -2.35 -9.48
C ASP A 79 -14.55 -0.87 -9.43
N VAL A 80 -13.38 -0.65 -8.80
CA VAL A 80 -12.77 0.66 -8.55
C VAL A 80 -11.30 0.61 -8.94
N LEU A 81 -10.82 1.61 -9.67
CA LEU A 81 -9.39 1.74 -9.98
C LEU A 81 -8.58 1.88 -8.68
N ALA A 82 -7.49 1.11 -8.56
CA ALA A 82 -6.55 1.26 -7.45
C ALA A 82 -5.42 2.23 -7.84
N CYS A 83 -4.72 2.77 -6.84
CA CYS A 83 -3.55 3.60 -7.04
C CYS A 83 -2.52 3.24 -5.97
N ILE A 84 -1.52 2.47 -6.39
CA ILE A 84 -0.36 2.15 -5.57
C ILE A 84 0.43 3.44 -5.29
N LYS A 85 0.88 3.62 -4.05
CA LYS A 85 1.58 4.84 -3.62
C LYS A 85 2.52 4.58 -2.43
N HIS A 86 3.42 5.48 -2.10
CA HIS A 86 3.89 6.61 -2.91
C HIS A 86 5.22 6.22 -3.55
N PHE A 87 5.34 6.33 -4.86
CA PHE A 87 6.55 5.96 -5.58
C PHE A 87 7.58 7.11 -5.50
N VAL A 88 8.73 6.99 -4.82
CA VAL A 88 9.21 5.88 -3.96
C VAL A 88 10.12 6.45 -2.85
N GLY A 89 10.30 5.70 -1.76
CA GLY A 89 11.32 5.98 -0.73
C GLY A 89 10.95 7.05 0.29
N GLY A 90 9.71 7.54 0.26
CA GLY A 90 9.20 8.55 1.19
C GLY A 90 9.08 8.05 2.64
N SER A 91 9.18 6.73 2.84
CA SER A 91 9.18 6.04 4.13
C SER A 91 10.53 5.95 4.83
N GLU A 92 11.62 6.40 4.19
CA GLU A 92 12.94 6.55 4.81
C GLU A 92 13.44 8.01 4.75
N PRO A 93 12.65 9.01 5.23
CA PRO A 93 13.10 10.38 5.25
C PRO A 93 14.09 10.60 6.41
N ILE A 94 14.96 11.60 6.27
CA ILE A 94 15.89 11.98 7.35
C ILE A 94 15.11 12.23 8.66
N ASN A 95 15.54 11.54 9.71
CA ASN A 95 14.96 11.59 11.07
C ASN A 95 13.48 11.15 11.16
N GLY A 96 12.96 10.41 10.17
CA GLY A 96 11.55 10.04 10.11
C GLY A 96 10.61 11.23 9.90
N THR A 97 11.13 12.42 9.58
CA THR A 97 10.32 13.62 9.39
C THR A 97 9.59 13.54 8.06
N ASN A 98 8.26 13.44 8.09
CA ASN A 98 7.45 13.32 6.88
C ASN A 98 7.74 14.45 5.87
N GLY A 99 8.03 14.09 4.62
CA GLY A 99 8.35 15.04 3.54
C GLY A 99 9.77 15.60 3.55
N SER A 100 10.63 15.18 4.49
CA SER A 100 12.06 15.50 4.45
C SER A 100 12.78 14.68 3.37
N PRO A 101 14.00 15.08 2.97
CA PRO A 101 14.77 14.34 1.98
C PRO A 101 14.97 12.88 2.39
N ALA A 102 14.96 11.99 1.39
CA ALA A 102 15.39 10.61 1.50
C ALA A 102 16.63 10.44 0.62
N ASP A 103 17.69 9.83 1.16
CA ASP A 103 18.93 9.53 0.44
C ASP A 103 19.09 8.01 0.40
N LEU A 104 18.80 7.42 -0.76
CA LEU A 104 18.74 5.98 -0.97
C LEU A 104 19.58 5.60 -2.18
N SER A 105 20.48 4.63 -1.99
CA SER A 105 21.22 4.06 -3.11
C SER A 105 20.29 3.34 -4.08
N GLU A 106 20.65 3.30 -5.37
CA GLU A 106 19.89 2.55 -6.38
C GLU A 106 19.73 1.06 -6.00
N ARG A 107 20.77 0.47 -5.39
CA ARG A 107 20.72 -0.89 -4.89
C ARG A 107 19.65 -1.06 -3.82
N THR A 108 19.60 -0.14 -2.84
CA THR A 108 18.58 -0.15 -1.79
C THR A 108 17.18 -0.02 -2.38
N LEU A 109 17.00 0.90 -3.35
CA LEU A 109 15.72 1.05 -4.04
C LEU A 109 15.28 -0.26 -4.70
N ARG A 110 16.18 -0.93 -5.43
CA ARG A 110 15.88 -2.19 -6.14
C ARG A 110 15.63 -3.38 -5.23
N GLU A 111 16.41 -3.53 -4.16
CA GLU A 111 16.32 -4.69 -3.27
C GLU A 111 15.18 -4.56 -2.24
N VAL A 112 14.78 -3.33 -1.89
CA VAL A 112 13.88 -3.08 -0.76
C VAL A 112 12.59 -2.38 -1.17
N PHE A 113 12.71 -1.24 -1.87
CA PHE A 113 11.59 -0.31 -2.02
C PHE A 113 10.78 -0.52 -3.30
N PHE A 114 11.38 -1.00 -4.38
CA PHE A 114 10.68 -1.32 -5.63
C PHE A 114 9.84 -2.59 -5.61
N PRO A 115 10.24 -3.70 -4.94
CA PRO A 115 9.48 -4.96 -5.04
C PRO A 115 7.96 -4.89 -4.73
N PRO A 116 7.47 -4.00 -3.86
CA PRO A 116 6.02 -3.84 -3.66
C PRO A 116 5.26 -3.01 -4.72
N PHE A 117 5.97 -2.29 -5.59
CA PHE A 117 5.40 -1.48 -6.68
C PHE A 117 5.42 -2.24 -8.01
#